data_AF-A0A6M3L628-F1
#
_entry.id   AF-A0A6M3L628-F1
#
_cell.length_a   1.000
_cell.length_b   1.000
_cell.length_c   1.000
_cell.angle_alpha   90.00
_cell.angle_beta   90.00
_cell.angle_gamma   90.00
#
_symmetry.space_group_name_H-M   'P 1'
#
loop_
_entity.id
_entity.type
_entity.pdbx_description
1 polymer ?
#
loop_
_entity_poly.entity_id
_entity_poly.type
_entity_poly.pdbx_seq_one_letter_code
_entity_poly.pdbx_strand_id
1 'polypeptide(L)'
;MSDELRLGVVLSFSKGGAGIPKSYHIEVDVAGDAYEGAVQAVGTSEEQLAQGADLGTPGYVLAKNLDDTNYVEIGSTTGVYDIKLLAGEIALWHHNSATIYAKANTASCNVEYTIIEL
;
A
#
# COMPACT_ATOMS: atom_id res chain seq x y z
N MET A 1 -24.82 -5.42 2.21
CA MET A 1 -24.12 -6.16 3.28
C MET A 1 -23.16 -5.12 3.84
N SER A 2 -23.11 -4.96 5.16
CA SER A 2 -22.38 -3.86 5.81
C SER A 2 -21.22 -4.47 6.57
N ASP A 3 -20.04 -3.87 6.48
CA ASP A 3 -18.87 -4.13 7.35
C ASP A 3 -18.00 -5.35 6.99
N GLU A 4 -17.74 -5.62 5.71
CA GLU A 4 -16.83 -6.71 5.30
C GLU A 4 -15.34 -6.36 5.50
N LEU A 5 -14.97 -5.08 5.39
CA LEU A 5 -13.61 -4.59 5.62
C LEU A 5 -13.54 -3.68 6.85
N ARG A 6 -12.59 -3.99 7.74
CA ARG A 6 -12.29 -3.17 8.93
C ARG A 6 -10.89 -2.61 8.85
N LEU A 7 -10.78 -1.30 9.02
CA LEU A 7 -9.50 -0.59 8.96
C LEU A 7 -9.25 0.12 10.30
N GLY A 8 -8.04 -0.03 10.83
CA GLY A 8 -7.61 0.62 12.06
C GLY A 8 -6.28 1.32 11.86
N VAL A 9 -6.20 2.60 12.19
CA VAL A 9 -4.97 3.39 12.12
C VAL A 9 -4.68 4.00 13.47
N VAL A 10 -3.49 3.72 13.99
CA VAL A 10 -2.96 4.30 15.21
C VAL A 10 -1.73 5.13 14.87
N LEU A 11 -1.74 6.39 15.24
CA LEU A 11 -0.60 7.31 15.12
C LEU A 11 -0.23 7.80 16.51
N SER A 12 1.03 7.57 16.89
CA SER A 12 1.60 8.09 18.12
C SER A 12 2.92 8.78 17.80
N PHE A 13 2.96 10.09 18.05
CA PHE A 13 4.19 10.88 18.00
C PHE A 13 4.55 11.32 19.41
N SER A 14 5.83 11.22 19.78
CA SER A 14 6.36 11.74 21.04
C SER A 14 7.81 12.15 20.86
N LYS A 15 8.09 13.45 20.91
CA LYS A 15 9.46 13.99 20.82
C LYS A 15 9.54 15.35 21.51
N GLY A 16 10.53 15.52 22.40
CA GLY A 16 10.85 16.83 22.99
C GLY A 16 9.70 17.50 23.74
N GLY A 17 8.78 16.72 24.34
CA GLY A 17 7.61 17.25 25.05
C GLY A 17 6.37 17.50 24.17
N ALA A 18 6.50 17.42 22.84
CA ALA A 18 5.36 17.38 21.94
C ALA A 18 4.89 15.93 21.75
N GLY A 19 3.58 15.70 21.88
CA GLY A 19 3.00 14.38 21.70
C GLY A 19 1.61 14.42 21.08
N ILE A 20 1.32 13.48 20.19
CA ILE A 20 0.01 13.34 19.54
C ILE A 20 -0.35 11.86 19.48
N PRO A 21 -1.35 11.41 20.25
CA PRO A 21 -2.01 10.12 20.05
C PRO A 21 -3.28 10.31 19.21
N LYS A 22 -3.36 9.63 18.07
CA LYS A 22 -4.57 9.51 17.25
C LYS A 22 -4.87 8.04 17.01
N SER A 23 -6.15 7.69 17.08
CA SER A 23 -6.63 6.36 16.75
C SER A 23 -7.94 6.52 16.00
N TYR A 24 -8.05 5.88 14.84
CA TYR A 24 -9.24 5.86 14.01
C TYR A 24 -9.57 4.42 13.64
N HIS A 25 -10.87 4.14 13.57
CA HIS A 25 -11.41 2.88 13.09
C HIS A 25 -12.57 3.19 12.16
N ILE A 26 -12.62 2.49 11.03
CA ILE A 26 -13.73 2.57 10.09
C ILE A 26 -14.11 1.16 9.63
N GLU A 27 -15.37 1.01 9.28
CA GLU A 27 -15.92 -0.16 8.60
C GLU A 27 -16.31 0.29 7.19
N VAL A 28 -16.02 -0.56 6.21
CA VAL A 28 -16.24 -0.26 4.80
C VAL A 28 -16.94 -1.42 4.13
N ASP A 29 -17.96 -1.06 3.35
CA ASP A 29 -18.65 -1.96 2.44
C ASP A 29 -17.82 -2.09 1.17
N VAL A 30 -17.44 -3.32 0.81
CA VAL A 30 -16.79 -3.62 -0.47
C VAL A 30 -17.83 -4.10 -1.48
N ALA A 31 -17.73 -3.62 -2.71
CA ALA A 31 -18.56 -4.02 -3.84
C ALA A 31 -18.02 -5.28 -4.55
N GLY A 32 -16.71 -5.51 -4.52
CA GLY A 32 -16.04 -6.73 -4.99
C GLY A 32 -15.84 -7.80 -3.90
N ASP A 33 -15.46 -9.01 -4.32
CA ASP A 33 -15.14 -10.14 -3.45
C ASP A 33 -13.72 -10.72 -3.65
N ALA A 34 -12.95 -10.15 -4.58
CA ALA A 34 -11.57 -10.54 -4.83
C ALA A 34 -10.57 -9.78 -3.93
N TYR A 35 -9.47 -10.47 -3.61
CA TYR A 35 -8.29 -9.85 -3.03
C TYR A 35 -7.05 -10.55 -3.58
N GLU A 36 -5.94 -9.81 -3.64
CA GLU A 36 -4.63 -10.35 -4.01
C GLU A 36 -3.62 -9.99 -2.93
N GLY A 37 -2.80 -10.96 -2.54
CA GLY A 37 -1.76 -10.78 -1.52
C GLY A 37 -0.48 -11.48 -1.94
N ALA A 38 0.58 -10.71 -2.14
CA ALA A 38 1.85 -11.25 -2.60
C ALA A 38 3.05 -10.45 -2.10
N VAL A 39 4.23 -11.05 -2.25
CA VAL A 39 5.51 -10.34 -2.14
C VAL A 39 6.11 -10.26 -3.52
N GLN A 40 6.38 -9.05 -4.00
CA GLN A 40 7.00 -8.80 -5.30
C GLN A 40 8.35 -8.11 -5.13
N ALA A 41 9.35 -8.61 -5.85
CA ALA A 41 10.65 -7.97 -5.96
C ALA A 41 10.54 -6.82 -6.97
N VAL A 42 10.39 -5.59 -6.47
CA VAL A 42 10.29 -4.37 -7.28
C VAL A 42 11.69 -3.91 -7.65
N GLY A 43 11.99 -3.76 -8.93
CA GLY A 43 13.27 -3.32 -9.47
C GLY A 43 13.42 -1.79 -9.54
N THR A 44 14.58 -1.35 -10.03
CA THR A 44 14.87 0.08 -10.24
C THR A 44 14.23 0.66 -11.50
N SER A 45 13.68 -0.22 -12.33
CA SER A 45 12.78 0.15 -13.43
C SER A 45 11.36 0.12 -12.90
N GLU A 46 10.52 1.01 -13.40
CA GLU A 46 9.10 0.99 -13.09
C GLU A 46 8.46 -0.32 -13.54
N GLU A 47 7.63 -0.88 -12.68
CA GLU A 47 6.82 -2.07 -12.96
C GLU A 47 5.45 -1.97 -12.30
N GLN A 48 4.56 -2.88 -12.69
CA GLN A 48 3.24 -3.00 -12.09
C GLN A 48 3.30 -4.01 -10.95
N LEU A 49 2.65 -3.70 -9.82
CA LEU A 49 2.39 -4.73 -8.82
C LEU A 49 1.40 -5.75 -9.41
N ALA A 50 1.64 -7.04 -9.19
CA ALA A 50 0.77 -8.09 -9.70
C ALA A 50 -0.56 -8.07 -8.95
N GLN A 51 -1.66 -7.96 -9.69
CA GLN A 51 -3.01 -7.82 -9.11
C GLN A 51 -3.81 -9.13 -9.15
N GLY A 52 -3.28 -10.18 -9.78
CA GLY A 52 -4.07 -11.37 -10.11
C GLY A 52 -4.99 -11.12 -11.32
N ALA A 53 -5.50 -12.19 -11.92
CA ALA A 53 -6.38 -12.09 -13.09
C ALA A 53 -7.84 -11.77 -12.73
N ASP A 54 -8.24 -12.11 -11.51
CA ASP A 54 -9.63 -12.03 -11.05
C ASP A 54 -9.92 -10.70 -10.31
N LEU A 55 -8.90 -9.90 -9.99
CA LEU A 55 -9.06 -8.61 -9.33
C LEU A 55 -9.39 -7.54 -10.38
N GLY A 56 -10.60 -6.96 -10.30
CA GLY A 56 -11.03 -5.88 -11.17
C GLY A 56 -10.39 -4.55 -10.79
N THR A 57 -11.12 -3.71 -10.05
CA THR A 57 -10.63 -2.38 -9.64
C THR A 57 -10.05 -2.43 -8.24
N PRO A 58 -8.77 -2.06 -8.03
CA PRO A 58 -8.21 -1.94 -6.69
C PRO A 58 -8.99 -0.93 -5.84
N GLY A 59 -9.41 -1.35 -4.66
CA GLY A 59 -9.94 -0.49 -3.61
C GLY A 59 -8.85 -0.16 -2.60
N TYR A 60 -8.80 -0.89 -1.49
CA TYR A 60 -7.79 -0.67 -0.46
C TYR A 60 -6.50 -1.42 -0.74
N VAL A 61 -5.38 -0.73 -0.52
CA VAL A 61 -4.04 -1.31 -0.63
C VAL A 61 -3.32 -1.14 0.69
N LEU A 62 -2.83 -2.27 1.22
CA LEU A 62 -1.85 -2.32 2.29
C LEU A 62 -0.52 -2.71 1.67
N ALA A 63 0.52 -1.93 1.85
CA ALA A 63 1.85 -2.27 1.35
C ALA A 63 2.92 -1.99 2.39
N LYS A 64 3.93 -2.87 2.44
CA LYS A 64 5.09 -2.77 3.31
C LYS A 64 6.36 -3.00 2.51
N ASN A 65 7.32 -2.09 2.66
CA ASN A 65 8.66 -2.32 2.15
C ASN A 65 9.42 -3.25 3.12
N LEU A 66 9.82 -4.43 2.64
CA LEU A 66 10.58 -5.41 3.40
C LEU A 66 12.09 -5.23 3.28
N ASP A 67 12.55 -4.25 2.49
CA ASP A 67 13.97 -3.92 2.40
C ASP A 67 14.44 -3.12 3.64
N ASP A 68 15.70 -3.31 4.01
CA ASP A 68 16.32 -2.69 5.18
C ASP A 68 17.06 -1.37 4.86
N THR A 69 17.24 -1.03 3.57
CA THR A 69 18.11 0.08 3.14
C THR A 69 17.47 1.01 2.10
N ASN A 70 16.81 0.43 1.11
CA ASN A 70 16.29 1.07 -0.07
C ASN A 70 14.83 1.47 0.14
N TYR A 71 14.35 2.44 -0.65
CA TYR A 71 12.97 2.88 -0.62
C TYR A 71 12.25 2.49 -1.91
N VAL A 72 10.94 2.33 -1.81
CA VAL A 72 10.04 2.09 -2.94
C VAL A 72 9.07 3.24 -3.07
N GLU A 73 8.84 3.68 -4.30
CA GLU A 73 7.84 4.67 -4.66
C GLU A 73 6.68 3.95 -5.36
N ILE A 74 5.45 4.30 -4.99
CA ILE A 74 4.21 3.69 -5.48
C ILE A 74 3.30 4.79 -6.04
N GLY A 75 2.66 4.51 -7.17
CA GLY A 75 1.84 5.48 -7.90
C GLY A 75 0.70 4.87 -8.71
N SER A 76 -0.19 5.75 -9.16
CA SER A 76 -1.37 5.38 -9.98
C SER A 76 -1.10 5.39 -11.48
N THR A 77 -0.02 6.05 -11.90
CA THR A 77 0.34 6.29 -13.30
C THR A 77 1.86 6.25 -13.42
N THR A 78 2.34 5.89 -14.61
CA THR A 78 3.76 5.85 -14.91
C THR A 78 4.43 7.21 -14.69
N GLY A 79 5.58 7.21 -14.01
CA GLY A 79 6.35 8.41 -13.69
C GLY A 79 5.75 9.35 -12.63
N VAL A 80 4.62 8.99 -12.00
CA VAL A 80 3.99 9.77 -10.93
C VAL A 80 3.77 8.87 -9.71
N TYR A 81 4.60 9.07 -8.68
CA TYR A 81 4.56 8.25 -7.46
C TYR A 81 4.27 9.13 -6.23
N ASP A 82 3.07 8.96 -5.68
CA ASP A 82 2.57 9.78 -4.56
C ASP A 82 2.93 9.18 -3.19
N ILE A 83 3.23 7.88 -3.16
CA ILE A 83 3.53 7.15 -1.93
C ILE A 83 4.99 6.76 -1.96
N LYS A 84 5.70 7.06 -0.87
CA LYS A 84 7.08 6.65 -0.67
C LYS A 84 7.18 5.82 0.59
N LEU A 85 7.59 4.56 0.44
CA LEU A 85 7.85 3.64 1.53
C LEU A 85 9.36 3.57 1.75
N LEU A 86 9.85 4.17 2.83
CA LEU A 86 11.22 3.95 3.25
C LEU A 86 11.42 2.49 3.70
N ALA A 87 12.66 2.12 3.97
CA ALA A 87 13.00 0.80 4.49
C ALA A 87 12.15 0.45 5.73
N GLY A 88 11.47 -0.69 5.70
CA GLY A 88 10.59 -1.17 6.76
C GLY A 88 9.26 -0.44 6.94
N GLU A 89 8.97 0.62 6.18
CA GLU A 89 7.73 1.39 6.31
C GLU A 89 6.52 0.69 5.70
N ILE A 90 5.33 1.11 6.17
CA ILE A 90 4.03 0.59 5.77
C ILE A 90 3.13 1.74 5.36
N ALA A 91 2.28 1.51 4.36
CA ALA A 91 1.20 2.41 3.98
C ALA A 91 -0.10 1.63 3.81
N LEU A 92 -1.20 2.29 4.18
CA LEU A 92 -2.57 1.84 3.94
C LEU A 92 -3.32 3.00 3.30
N TRP A 93 -3.86 2.80 2.11
CA TRP A 93 -4.59 3.83 1.39
C TRP A 93 -5.69 3.24 0.53
N HIS A 94 -6.59 4.10 0.06
CA HIS A 94 -7.56 3.79 -0.96
C HIS A 94 -6.96 4.17 -2.32
N HIS A 95 -6.84 3.21 -3.22
CA HIS A 95 -6.29 3.40 -4.55
C HIS A 95 -7.39 3.81 -5.54
N ASN A 96 -7.04 4.65 -6.52
CA ASN A 96 -8.03 5.23 -7.44
C ASN A 96 -7.61 5.09 -8.92
N SER A 97 -6.97 3.97 -9.24
CA SER A 97 -6.56 3.62 -10.59
C SER A 97 -6.67 2.11 -10.79
N ALA A 98 -6.86 1.68 -12.03
CA ALA A 98 -6.93 0.25 -12.36
C ALA A 98 -5.60 -0.48 -12.07
N THR A 99 -4.49 0.26 -12.03
CA THR A 99 -3.14 -0.31 -11.91
C THR A 99 -2.36 0.40 -10.82
N ILE A 100 -1.49 -0.36 -10.15
CA ILE A 100 -0.56 0.15 -9.15
C ILE A 100 0.86 -0.01 -9.73
N TYR A 101 1.56 1.10 -9.89
CA TYR A 101 2.94 1.13 -10.33
C TYR A 101 3.87 1.25 -9.13
N ALA A 102 4.98 0.55 -9.17
CA ALA A 102 6.02 0.61 -8.15
C ALA A 102 7.40 0.72 -8.79
N LYS A 103 8.31 1.40 -8.08
CA LYS A 103 9.70 1.55 -8.49
C LYS A 103 10.61 1.66 -7.28
N ALA A 104 11.66 0.86 -7.23
CA ALA A 104 12.70 0.96 -6.22
C ALA A 104 13.77 1.99 -6.62
N ASN A 105 14.49 2.52 -5.64
CA ASN A 105 15.43 3.60 -5.89
C ASN A 105 16.81 3.15 -6.40
N THR A 106 17.50 2.25 -5.68
CA THR A 106 18.90 1.89 -5.95
C THR A 106 19.15 0.40 -6.15
N ALA A 107 18.33 -0.46 -5.57
CA ALA A 107 18.37 -1.91 -5.77
C ALA A 107 16.94 -2.47 -5.70
N SER A 108 16.77 -3.72 -6.11
CA SER A 108 15.45 -4.36 -6.00
C SER A 108 15.04 -4.50 -4.54
N CYS A 109 13.79 -4.15 -4.25
CA CYS A 109 13.19 -4.21 -2.92
C CYS A 109 12.02 -5.19 -2.92
N ASN A 110 11.93 -6.05 -1.91
CA ASN A 110 10.76 -6.88 -1.72
C ASN A 110 9.63 -6.05 -1.10
N VAL A 111 8.49 -5.97 -1.76
CA VAL A 111 7.29 -5.30 -1.27
C VAL A 111 6.23 -6.34 -1.00
N GLU A 112 5.82 -6.46 0.26
CA GLU A 112 4.62 -7.20 0.64
C GLU A 112 3.42 -6.28 0.43
N TYR A 113 2.40 -6.76 -0.26
CA TYR A 113 1.17 -6.00 -0.44
C TYR A 113 -0.07 -6.87 -0.35
N THR A 114 -1.18 -6.23 -0.02
CA THR A 114 -2.53 -6.78 -0.11
C THR A 114 -3.40 -5.75 -0.80
N ILE A 115 -4.06 -6.17 -1.88
CA ILE A 115 -5.01 -5.37 -2.63
C ILE A 115 -6.38 -6.01 -2.42
N ILE A 116 -7.33 -5.20 -1.98
CA ILE A 116 -8.73 -5.61 -1.81
C ILE A 116 -9.51 -4.91 -2.92
N GLU A 117 -10.29 -5.66 -3.67
CA GLU A 117 -11.13 -5.10 -4.74
C GLU A 117 -12.14 -4.08 -4.18
N LEU A 118 -12.46 -3.07 -4.99
CA LEU A 118 -13.54 -2.15 -4.70
C LEU A 118 -14.88 -2.75 -5.07
#